data_AF-A0A359I6G8-F1
#
_entry.id   AF-A0A359I6G8-F1
#
_cell.length_a   1.000
_cell.length_b   1.000
_cell.length_c   1.000
_cell.angle_alpha   90.00
_cell.angle_beta   90.00
_cell.angle_gamma   90.00
#
_symmetry.space_group_name_H-M   'P 1'
#
loop_
_entity.id
_entity.type
_entity.pdbx_description
1 polymer ?
#
loop_
_entity_poly.entity_id
_entity_poly.type
_entity_poly.pdbx_seq_one_letter_code
_entity_poly.pdbx_strand_id
1 'polypeptide(L)'
;MKKSALQRVRAEYQPKLPKDLQGDVKVKFGEATESVANQAEIKERFPHTYGMPIVQFENNDKPERVEEPFNVGIILSGGQAPGGHNVVSGIFDGLKKLNKENRLYGFLMGPAGFINHQYMELTAGYIAEYRNTGGFDIIGSGRTKLETPEQFEAGLKILKELNIKALVIIGGDDSNTNAAVLAEYYKNIGADVQVIGVPKTIDGDLKNEWIETSFGFDT
;
A
#
# COMPACT_ATOMS: atom_id res chain seq x y z
N MET A 1 23.48 -10.23 -8.46
CA MET A 1 23.91 -9.38 -9.61
C MET A 1 25.08 -8.51 -9.19
N LYS A 2 26.02 -8.21 -10.10
CA LYS A 2 27.14 -7.29 -9.80
C LYS A 2 26.62 -5.85 -9.81
N LYS A 3 26.48 -5.23 -8.63
CA LYS A 3 26.07 -3.81 -8.50
C LYS A 3 27.13 -2.89 -9.11
N SER A 4 26.69 -1.93 -9.93
CA SER A 4 27.52 -0.85 -10.47
C SER A 4 28.03 0.09 -9.37
N ALA A 5 29.07 0.88 -9.64
CA ALA A 5 29.56 1.88 -8.69
C ALA A 5 28.47 2.87 -8.28
N LEU A 6 27.65 3.33 -9.25
CA LEU A 6 26.51 4.21 -8.99
C LEU A 6 25.46 3.55 -8.10
N GLN A 7 25.12 2.27 -8.34
CA GLN A 7 24.13 1.55 -7.51
C GLN A 7 24.60 1.44 -6.06
N ARG A 8 25.90 1.24 -5.80
CA ARG A 8 26.45 1.18 -4.44
C ARG A 8 26.27 2.50 -3.72
N VAL A 9 26.69 3.61 -4.34
CA VAL A 9 26.53 4.95 -3.76
C VAL A 9 25.05 5.31 -3.60
N ARG A 10 24.20 4.97 -4.57
CA ARG A 10 22.76 5.26 -4.52
C ARG A 10 22.04 4.48 -3.41
N ALA A 11 22.47 3.28 -3.09
CA ALA A 11 21.90 2.48 -2.00
C ALA A 11 22.08 3.14 -0.61
N GLU A 12 23.09 4.01 -0.45
CA GLU A 12 23.37 4.71 0.82
C GLU A 12 22.44 5.91 1.06
N TYR A 13 21.78 6.42 0.01
CA TYR A 13 20.89 7.57 0.12
C TYR A 13 19.75 7.30 1.11
N GLN A 14 19.55 8.22 2.06
CA GLN A 14 18.45 8.21 3.01
C GLN A 14 17.31 9.11 2.49
N PRO A 15 16.14 8.55 2.10
CA PRO A 15 14.99 9.35 1.72
C PRO A 15 14.57 10.30 2.83
N LYS A 16 14.20 11.53 2.45
CA LYS A 16 13.73 12.56 3.38
C LYS A 16 12.28 12.28 3.76
N LEU A 17 11.99 12.26 5.06
CA LEU A 17 10.62 12.13 5.57
C LEU A 17 10.04 13.50 5.95
N PRO A 18 8.74 13.74 5.71
CA PRO A 18 8.03 14.89 6.29
C PRO A 18 8.25 14.98 7.79
N LYS A 19 8.40 16.20 8.33
CA LYS A 19 8.68 16.40 9.77
C LYS A 19 7.63 15.70 10.65
N ASP A 20 6.37 15.78 10.24
CA ASP A 20 5.24 15.20 10.98
C ASP A 20 5.27 13.66 10.99
N LEU A 21 5.99 13.01 10.06
CA LEU A 21 6.14 11.56 10.01
C LEU A 21 7.44 11.04 10.66
N GLN A 22 8.27 11.94 11.19
CA GLN A 22 9.51 11.53 11.89
C GLN A 22 9.21 11.04 13.31
N GLY A 23 8.18 11.59 13.96
CA GLY A 23 7.72 11.23 15.28
C GLY A 23 6.59 10.19 15.27
N ASP A 24 5.90 10.07 16.40
CA ASP A 24 4.62 9.38 16.49
C ASP A 24 3.50 10.35 16.10
N VAL A 25 2.46 9.83 15.45
CA VAL A 25 1.37 10.63 14.89
C VAL A 25 0.02 10.26 15.50
N LYS A 26 -0.89 11.22 15.51
CA LYS A 26 -2.32 11.01 15.75
C LYS A 26 -3.10 11.45 14.51
N VAL A 27 -4.24 10.80 14.31
CA VAL A 27 -5.15 11.12 13.20
C VAL A 27 -6.03 12.31 13.59
N LYS A 28 -6.14 13.27 12.68
CA LYS A 28 -7.14 14.32 12.70
C LYS A 28 -8.06 14.13 11.50
N PHE A 29 -9.33 13.91 11.78
CA PHE A 29 -10.36 13.78 10.76
C PHE A 29 -10.83 15.16 10.32
N GLY A 30 -10.86 15.37 9.00
CA GLY A 30 -11.41 16.53 8.34
C GLY A 30 -12.85 16.31 7.90
N GLU A 31 -13.24 16.98 6.82
CA GLU A 31 -14.58 16.90 6.26
C GLU A 31 -14.84 15.56 5.55
N ALA A 32 -16.11 15.14 5.55
CA ALA A 32 -16.59 14.00 4.76
C ALA A 32 -16.45 14.31 3.26
N THR A 33 -16.10 13.30 2.47
CA THR A 33 -15.91 13.47 1.02
C THR A 33 -17.16 13.08 0.22
N GLU A 34 -17.21 13.47 -1.05
CA GLU A 34 -18.19 12.95 -2.01
C GLU A 34 -17.47 12.48 -3.28
N SER A 35 -18.11 11.60 -4.06
CA SER A 35 -17.59 11.25 -5.38
C SER A 35 -17.72 12.44 -6.33
N VAL A 36 -16.80 12.54 -7.29
CA VAL A 36 -16.77 13.61 -8.30
C VAL A 36 -18.07 13.65 -9.13
N ALA A 37 -18.66 12.48 -9.39
CA ALA A 37 -19.92 12.31 -10.09
C ALA A 37 -20.68 11.09 -9.55
N ASN A 38 -21.93 10.92 -9.99
CA ASN A 38 -22.76 9.74 -9.73
C ASN A 38 -22.98 9.43 -8.23
N GLN A 39 -23.09 10.45 -7.39
CA GLN A 39 -23.09 10.32 -5.92
C GLN A 39 -24.11 9.30 -5.40
N ALA A 40 -25.34 9.28 -5.95
CA ALA A 40 -26.36 8.32 -5.54
C ALA A 40 -25.96 6.87 -5.84
N GLU A 41 -25.47 6.60 -7.05
CA GLU A 41 -25.07 5.25 -7.47
C GLU A 41 -23.80 4.78 -6.75
N ILE A 42 -22.81 5.66 -6.59
CA ILE A 42 -21.58 5.31 -5.87
C ILE A 42 -21.88 5.06 -4.38
N LYS A 43 -22.75 5.86 -3.77
CA LYS A 43 -23.18 5.62 -2.38
C LYS A 43 -23.95 4.31 -2.22
N GLU A 44 -24.76 3.91 -3.20
CA GLU A 44 -25.43 2.61 -3.21
C GLU A 44 -24.44 1.44 -3.36
N ARG A 45 -23.39 1.62 -4.17
CA ARG A 45 -22.35 0.60 -4.39
C ARG A 45 -21.35 0.48 -3.23
N PHE A 46 -21.10 1.58 -2.51
CA PHE A 46 -20.12 1.67 -1.42
C PHE A 46 -20.76 2.08 -0.08
N PRO A 47 -21.80 1.38 0.41
CA PRO A 47 -22.55 1.80 1.59
C PRO A 47 -21.71 1.87 2.88
N HIS A 48 -20.58 1.16 2.95
CA HIS A 48 -19.75 1.10 4.17
C HIS A 48 -18.54 2.03 4.14
N THR A 49 -18.11 2.48 2.96
CA THR A 49 -16.90 3.31 2.79
C THR A 49 -17.16 4.67 2.12
N TYR A 50 -18.35 4.92 1.56
CA TYR A 50 -18.69 6.21 0.98
C TYR A 50 -18.72 7.32 2.04
N GLY A 51 -18.12 8.46 1.72
CA GLY A 51 -18.14 9.64 2.58
C GLY A 51 -17.19 9.60 3.77
N MET A 52 -16.22 8.68 3.76
CA MET A 52 -15.15 8.69 4.75
C MET A 52 -14.41 10.05 4.75
N PRO A 53 -14.05 10.58 5.93
CA PRO A 53 -13.45 11.89 6.02
C PRO A 53 -12.00 11.91 5.52
N ILE A 54 -11.56 13.08 5.09
CA ILE A 54 -10.14 13.35 4.84
C ILE A 54 -9.35 13.14 6.14
N VAL A 55 -8.15 12.57 6.04
CA VAL A 55 -7.27 12.32 7.18
C VAL A 55 -6.02 13.20 7.08
N GLN A 56 -5.71 13.86 8.19
CA GLN A 56 -4.44 14.57 8.41
C GLN A 56 -3.70 13.94 9.61
N PHE A 57 -2.38 14.03 9.60
CA PHE A 57 -1.55 13.60 10.72
C PHE A 57 -1.01 14.82 11.47
N GLU A 58 -1.10 14.76 12.80
CA GLU A 58 -0.47 15.71 13.71
C GLU A 58 0.49 14.95 14.63
N ASN A 59 1.50 15.65 15.16
CA ASN A 59 2.40 15.06 16.16
C ASN A 59 1.61 14.56 17.38
N ASN A 60 2.03 13.41 17.91
CA ASN A 60 1.46 12.81 19.10
C ASN A 60 2.50 12.69 20.21
N ASP A 61 2.41 13.57 21.20
CA ASP A 61 3.32 13.57 22.36
C ASP A 61 3.03 12.42 23.35
N LYS A 62 1.90 11.72 23.19
CA LYS A 62 1.48 10.61 24.06
C LYS A 62 0.96 9.43 23.22
N PRO A 63 1.86 8.75 22.49
CA PRO A 63 1.47 7.65 21.62
C PRO A 63 0.99 6.44 22.43
N GLU A 64 -0.15 5.91 22.04
CA GLU A 64 -0.53 4.53 22.40
C GLU A 64 0.28 3.58 21.51
N ARG A 65 0.98 2.63 22.12
CA ARG A 65 1.81 1.68 21.39
C ARG A 65 1.01 0.44 21.07
N VAL A 66 1.08 0.01 19.80
CA VAL A 66 0.62 -1.31 19.39
C VAL A 66 1.70 -2.31 19.83
N GLU A 67 1.48 -2.97 20.96
CA GLU A 67 2.43 -3.93 21.51
C GLU A 67 2.41 -5.27 20.77
N GLU A 68 1.23 -5.68 20.29
CA GLU A 68 1.08 -6.95 19.57
C GLU A 68 1.63 -6.85 18.15
N PRO A 69 2.48 -7.80 17.72
CA PRO A 69 2.99 -7.80 16.37
C PRO A 69 1.88 -8.10 15.36
N PHE A 70 1.93 -7.42 14.23
CA PHE A 70 1.00 -7.62 13.12
C PHE A 70 1.74 -7.70 11.79
N ASN A 71 1.07 -8.30 10.81
CA ASN A 71 1.62 -8.50 9.48
C ASN A 71 0.93 -7.60 8.47
N VAL A 72 1.69 -7.19 7.45
CA VAL A 72 1.18 -6.40 6.32
C VAL A 72 1.49 -7.12 5.03
N GLY A 73 0.52 -7.16 4.13
CA GLY A 73 0.67 -7.62 2.75
C GLY A 73 0.86 -6.45 1.80
N ILE A 74 1.64 -6.63 0.73
CA ILE A 74 1.78 -5.63 -0.33
C ILE A 74 1.61 -6.25 -1.72
N ILE A 75 1.08 -5.44 -2.64
CA ILE A 75 0.91 -5.78 -4.05
C ILE A 75 1.48 -4.65 -4.90
N LEU A 76 2.42 -4.98 -5.80
CA LEU A 76 2.83 -4.08 -6.89
C LEU A 76 1.95 -4.36 -8.10
N SER A 77 1.15 -3.37 -8.54
CA SER A 77 0.13 -3.55 -9.57
C SER A 77 0.32 -2.61 -10.76
N GLY A 78 0.13 -3.16 -11.96
CA GLY A 78 0.28 -2.46 -13.23
C GLY A 78 1.73 -2.33 -13.73
N GLY A 79 1.95 -1.36 -14.62
CA GLY A 79 3.28 -1.00 -15.10
C GLY A 79 4.17 -0.47 -13.98
N GLN A 80 5.47 -0.75 -14.08
CA GLN A 80 6.47 -0.28 -13.13
C GLN A 80 6.60 1.25 -13.18
N ALA A 81 6.92 1.85 -12.04
CA ALA A 81 7.25 3.26 -11.92
C ALA A 81 8.47 3.44 -11.01
N PRO A 82 9.39 4.37 -11.32
CA PRO A 82 10.51 4.69 -10.43
C PRO A 82 10.02 5.04 -9.02
N GLY A 83 10.60 4.40 -7.99
CA GLY A 83 10.24 4.62 -6.59
C GLY A 83 9.38 3.53 -5.94
N GLY A 84 8.89 2.53 -6.70
CA GLY A 84 8.11 1.42 -6.13
C GLY A 84 8.83 0.68 -5.00
N HIS A 85 10.11 0.36 -5.20
CA HIS A 85 10.93 -0.25 -4.15
C HIS A 85 11.09 0.63 -2.91
N ASN A 86 11.07 1.96 -3.06
CA ASN A 86 11.13 2.88 -1.93
C ASN A 86 9.84 2.87 -1.11
N VAL A 87 8.67 2.72 -1.74
CA VAL A 87 7.40 2.49 -1.03
C VAL A 87 7.50 1.22 -0.16
N VAL A 88 7.98 0.12 -0.74
CA VAL A 88 8.18 -1.14 -0.01
C VAL A 88 9.14 -0.96 1.17
N SER A 89 10.27 -0.29 0.96
CA SER A 89 11.25 -0.06 2.01
C SER A 89 10.73 0.85 3.12
N GLY A 90 9.94 1.87 2.80
CA GLY A 90 9.34 2.77 3.77
C GLY A 90 8.28 2.08 4.63
N ILE A 91 7.44 1.23 4.03
CA ILE A 91 6.49 0.39 4.78
C ILE A 91 7.25 -0.55 5.72
N PHE A 92 8.32 -1.20 5.23
CA PHE A 92 9.13 -2.08 6.06
C PHE A 92 9.77 -1.34 7.25
N ASP A 93 10.39 -0.18 7.01
CA ASP A 93 11.03 0.61 8.07
C ASP A 93 10.01 1.11 9.10
N GLY A 94 8.84 1.56 8.65
CA GLY A 94 7.74 1.95 9.53
C GLY A 94 7.26 0.79 10.40
N LEU A 95 7.05 -0.40 9.82
CA LEU A 95 6.65 -1.59 10.57
C LEU A 95 7.68 -1.99 11.61
N LYS A 96 8.97 -2.00 11.26
CA LYS A 96 10.05 -2.35 12.19
C LYS A 96 10.25 -1.30 13.28
N LYS A 97 9.96 -0.03 13.02
CA LYS A 97 9.95 1.05 14.02
C LYS A 97 8.84 0.83 15.06
N LEU A 98 7.65 0.40 14.63
CA LEU A 98 6.51 0.10 15.51
C LEU A 98 6.78 -1.13 16.38
N ASN A 99 7.15 -2.25 15.75
CA ASN A 99 7.52 -3.47 16.44
C ASN A 99 8.46 -4.30 15.56
N LYS A 100 9.61 -4.75 16.10
CA LYS A 100 10.62 -5.50 15.36
C LYS A 100 10.12 -6.85 14.84
N GLU A 101 9.11 -7.42 15.49
CA GLU A 101 8.47 -8.69 15.14
C GLU A 101 7.43 -8.54 14.02
N ASN A 102 7.02 -7.32 13.65
CA ASN A 102 6.12 -7.10 12.52
C ASN A 102 6.72 -7.64 11.22
N ARG A 103 5.89 -8.28 10.39
CA ARG A 103 6.34 -8.86 9.12
C ARG A 103 5.68 -8.21 7.92
N LEU A 104 6.41 -8.20 6.82
CA LEU A 104 5.96 -7.69 5.54
C LEU A 104 5.97 -8.84 4.53
N TYR A 105 4.84 -9.08 3.88
CA TYR A 105 4.68 -10.10 2.85
C TYR A 105 4.40 -9.42 1.51
N GLY A 106 5.11 -9.82 0.48
CA GLY A 106 4.85 -9.37 -0.89
C GLY A 106 4.19 -10.47 -1.71
N PHE A 107 3.05 -10.16 -2.33
CA PHE A 107 2.38 -11.05 -3.25
C PHE A 107 2.99 -10.93 -4.65
N LEU A 108 3.37 -12.08 -5.22
CA LEU A 108 4.19 -12.14 -6.43
C LEU A 108 3.37 -11.79 -7.68
N MET A 109 3.96 -11.07 -8.63
CA MET A 109 3.35 -10.78 -9.93
C MET A 109 1.97 -10.10 -9.85
N GLY A 110 1.79 -9.22 -8.85
CA GLY A 110 0.60 -8.39 -8.68
C GLY A 110 -0.61 -9.14 -8.12
N PRO A 111 -1.84 -8.70 -8.45
CA PRO A 111 -3.05 -9.29 -7.86
C PRO A 111 -3.26 -10.78 -8.17
N ALA A 112 -2.61 -11.31 -9.22
CA ALA A 112 -2.61 -12.74 -9.53
C ALA A 112 -1.97 -13.58 -8.41
N GLY A 113 -0.80 -13.19 -7.92
CA GLY A 113 -0.15 -13.93 -6.82
C GLY A 113 -0.92 -13.81 -5.52
N PHE A 114 -1.63 -12.70 -5.31
CA PHE A 114 -2.52 -12.55 -4.16
C PHE A 114 -3.63 -13.60 -4.14
N ILE A 115 -4.39 -13.75 -5.24
CA ILE A 115 -5.48 -14.73 -5.30
C ILE A 115 -4.99 -16.19 -5.42
N ASN A 116 -3.78 -16.40 -5.96
CA ASN A 116 -3.16 -17.72 -6.11
C ASN A 116 -2.25 -18.12 -4.94
N HIS A 117 -2.21 -17.31 -3.89
CA HIS A 117 -1.42 -17.54 -2.67
C HIS A 117 0.08 -17.68 -2.94
N GLN A 118 0.59 -16.94 -3.94
CA GLN A 118 2.01 -16.85 -4.27
C GLN A 118 2.59 -15.60 -3.61
N TYR A 119 3.38 -15.80 -2.57
CA TYR A 119 3.95 -14.72 -1.77
C TYR A 119 5.35 -15.06 -1.26
N MET A 120 6.04 -14.05 -0.76
CA MET A 120 7.27 -14.21 0.02
C MET A 120 7.32 -13.21 1.17
N GLU A 121 8.04 -13.54 2.23
CA GLU A 121 8.37 -12.58 3.28
C GLU A 121 9.50 -11.65 2.80
N LEU A 122 9.30 -10.34 2.97
CA LEU A 122 10.25 -9.30 2.62
C LEU A 122 11.09 -8.95 3.84
N THR A 123 12.29 -9.55 3.91
CA THR A 123 13.22 -9.39 5.03
C THR A 123 14.17 -8.21 4.84
N ALA A 124 14.81 -7.76 5.93
CA ALA A 124 15.75 -6.64 5.89
C ALA A 124 16.89 -6.86 4.87
N GLY A 125 17.45 -8.07 4.82
CA GLY A 125 18.52 -8.42 3.89
C GLY A 125 18.06 -8.41 2.44
N TYR A 126 16.83 -8.87 2.16
CA TYR A 126 16.27 -8.83 0.82
C TYR A 126 15.99 -7.38 0.38
N ILE A 127 15.30 -6.60 1.21
CA ILE A 127 14.94 -5.20 0.91
C ILE A 127 16.18 -4.32 0.71
N ALA A 128 17.26 -4.56 1.46
CA ALA A 128 18.52 -3.81 1.31
C ALA A 128 19.09 -3.84 -0.12
N GLU A 129 18.80 -4.89 -0.90
CA GLU A 129 19.23 -4.99 -2.29
C GLU A 129 18.47 -4.07 -3.25
N TYR A 130 17.26 -3.61 -2.86
CA TYR A 130 16.33 -2.85 -3.70
C TYR A 130 16.18 -1.38 -3.27
N ARG A 131 16.78 -0.96 -2.16
CA ARG A 131 16.69 0.44 -1.72
C ARG A 131 17.22 1.38 -2.80
N ASN A 132 16.41 2.37 -3.16
CA ASN A 132 16.73 3.42 -4.13
C ASN A 132 16.98 2.91 -5.56
N THR A 133 16.56 1.69 -5.90
CA THR A 133 16.60 1.16 -7.27
C THR A 133 15.26 1.39 -7.99
N GLY A 134 15.30 1.44 -9.32
CA GLY A 134 14.08 1.42 -10.15
C GLY A 134 13.56 -0.01 -10.34
N GLY A 135 12.44 -0.12 -11.05
CA GLY A 135 11.77 -1.40 -11.33
C GLY A 135 10.80 -1.80 -10.22
N PHE A 136 10.06 -2.87 -10.50
CA PHE A 136 9.12 -3.56 -9.58
C PHE A 136 9.57 -5.03 -9.34
N ASP A 137 10.80 -5.38 -9.70
CA ASP A 137 11.34 -6.75 -9.71
C ASP A 137 11.57 -7.34 -8.32
N ILE A 138 11.37 -6.57 -7.23
CA ILE A 138 11.41 -7.12 -5.86
C ILE A 138 10.38 -8.24 -5.64
N ILE A 139 9.19 -8.13 -6.23
CA ILE A 139 8.12 -9.14 -6.21
C ILE A 139 7.38 -9.27 -7.54
N GLY A 140 7.79 -8.51 -8.56
CA GLY A 140 7.09 -8.42 -9.84
C GLY A 140 5.74 -7.72 -9.74
N SER A 141 5.09 -7.52 -10.88
CA SER A 141 3.77 -6.91 -10.96
C SER A 141 2.89 -7.56 -12.02
N GLY A 142 1.60 -7.25 -11.96
CA GLY A 142 0.59 -7.78 -12.87
C GLY A 142 -0.62 -6.85 -12.95
N ARG A 143 -1.53 -7.16 -13.87
CA ARG A 143 -2.74 -6.35 -14.19
C ARG A 143 -4.05 -7.09 -13.93
N THR A 144 -4.00 -8.20 -13.20
CA THR A 144 -5.21 -8.97 -12.88
C THR A 144 -6.21 -8.09 -12.14
N LYS A 145 -7.45 -8.07 -12.63
CA LYS A 145 -8.56 -7.36 -11.98
C LYS A 145 -9.13 -8.21 -10.84
N LEU A 146 -9.55 -7.53 -9.78
CA LEU A 146 -10.25 -8.14 -8.65
C LEU A 146 -11.70 -7.64 -8.71
N GLU A 147 -12.58 -8.46 -9.29
CA GLU A 147 -13.95 -8.09 -9.65
C GLU A 147 -14.99 -9.00 -8.99
N THR A 148 -14.63 -10.22 -8.60
CA THR A 148 -15.59 -11.23 -8.13
C THR A 148 -15.44 -11.57 -6.65
N PRO A 149 -16.55 -11.90 -5.95
CA PRO A 149 -16.51 -12.38 -4.56
C PRO A 149 -15.55 -13.55 -4.35
N GLU A 150 -15.47 -14.49 -5.29
CA GLU A 150 -14.58 -15.66 -5.19
C GLU A 150 -13.11 -15.24 -5.16
N GLN A 151 -12.73 -14.21 -5.93
CA GLN A 151 -11.38 -13.64 -5.89
C GLN A 151 -11.10 -12.95 -4.54
N PHE A 152 -12.08 -12.22 -4.00
CA PHE A 152 -11.95 -11.54 -2.72
C PHE A 152 -11.82 -12.53 -1.55
N GLU A 153 -12.60 -13.61 -1.57
CA GLU A 153 -12.57 -14.70 -0.59
C GLU A 153 -11.26 -15.49 -0.66
N ALA A 154 -10.78 -15.80 -1.88
CA ALA A 154 -9.47 -16.42 -2.07
C ALA A 154 -8.36 -15.55 -1.46
N GLY A 155 -8.40 -14.25 -1.71
CA GLY A 155 -7.49 -13.29 -1.08
C GLY A 155 -7.62 -13.27 0.45
N LEU A 156 -8.83 -13.21 0.99
CA LEU A 156 -9.06 -13.16 2.43
C LEU A 156 -8.54 -14.42 3.14
N LYS A 157 -8.64 -15.59 2.49
CA LYS A 157 -8.10 -16.83 3.03
C LYS A 157 -6.61 -16.70 3.33
N ILE A 158 -5.81 -16.20 2.38
CA ILE A 158 -4.37 -16.07 2.60
C ILE A 158 -4.02 -14.94 3.59
N LEU A 159 -4.80 -13.85 3.62
CA LEU A 159 -4.61 -12.80 4.63
C LEU A 159 -4.83 -13.34 6.05
N LYS A 160 -5.85 -14.19 6.25
CA LYS A 160 -6.11 -14.86 7.54
C LYS A 160 -5.01 -15.85 7.91
N GLU A 161 -4.58 -16.67 6.97
CA GLU A 161 -3.50 -17.65 7.18
C GLU A 161 -2.18 -16.98 7.60
N LEU A 162 -1.88 -15.82 7.01
CA LEU A 162 -0.68 -15.04 7.32
C LEU A 162 -0.89 -14.02 8.46
N ASN A 163 -2.06 -13.99 9.10
CA ASN A 163 -2.42 -12.98 10.11
C ASN A 163 -2.13 -11.53 9.65
N ILE A 164 -2.42 -11.23 8.38
CA ILE A 164 -2.23 -9.90 7.80
C ILE A 164 -3.39 -9.00 8.23
N LYS A 165 -3.06 -7.85 8.83
CA LYS A 165 -4.01 -6.83 9.28
C LYS A 165 -4.22 -5.70 8.29
N ALA A 166 -3.28 -5.51 7.36
CA ALA A 166 -3.41 -4.52 6.29
C ALA A 166 -2.83 -5.03 4.97
N LEU A 167 -3.53 -4.76 3.87
CA LEU A 167 -3.08 -5.00 2.50
C LEU A 167 -2.86 -3.66 1.79
N VAL A 168 -1.63 -3.41 1.34
CA VAL A 168 -1.26 -2.19 0.61
C VAL A 168 -1.17 -2.49 -0.89
N ILE A 169 -1.99 -1.82 -1.69
CA ILE A 169 -2.02 -1.97 -3.15
C ILE A 169 -1.37 -0.74 -3.79
N ILE A 170 -0.23 -0.96 -4.43
CA ILE A 170 0.59 0.10 -5.03
C ILE A 170 0.34 0.08 -6.54
N GLY A 171 -0.41 1.06 -7.04
CA GLY A 171 -0.94 0.96 -8.40
C GLY A 171 -1.59 2.23 -8.95
N GLY A 172 -2.07 2.15 -10.20
CA GLY A 172 -2.74 3.26 -10.89
C GLY A 172 -4.21 3.34 -10.54
N ASP A 173 -4.98 4.01 -11.38
CA ASP A 173 -6.45 4.11 -11.32
C ASP A 173 -7.13 2.72 -11.25
N ASP A 174 -6.83 1.80 -12.17
CA ASP A 174 -7.37 0.43 -12.17
C ASP A 174 -7.09 -0.31 -10.84
N SER A 175 -5.90 -0.10 -10.30
CA SER A 175 -5.45 -0.79 -9.08
C SER A 175 -6.06 -0.21 -7.82
N ASN A 176 -6.22 1.11 -7.76
CA ASN A 176 -6.92 1.77 -6.65
C ASN A 176 -8.44 1.54 -6.74
N THR A 177 -8.97 1.27 -7.93
CA THR A 177 -10.36 0.78 -8.10
C THR A 177 -10.51 -0.61 -7.48
N ASN A 178 -9.60 -1.56 -7.78
CA ASN A 178 -9.58 -2.86 -7.09
C ASN A 178 -9.46 -2.69 -5.56
N ALA A 179 -8.62 -1.76 -5.09
CA ALA A 179 -8.44 -1.50 -3.67
C ALA A 179 -9.73 -1.01 -3.00
N ALA A 180 -10.45 -0.08 -3.64
CA ALA A 180 -11.72 0.44 -3.14
C ALA A 180 -12.80 -0.66 -3.06
N VAL A 181 -12.97 -1.44 -4.13
CA VAL A 181 -13.96 -2.53 -4.17
C VAL A 181 -13.64 -3.60 -3.12
N LEU A 182 -12.35 -3.94 -2.97
CA LEU A 182 -11.92 -4.92 -1.97
C LEU A 182 -12.13 -4.42 -0.54
N ALA A 183 -11.83 -3.15 -0.27
CA ALA A 183 -12.06 -2.52 1.04
C ALA A 183 -13.54 -2.55 1.42
N GLU A 184 -14.42 -2.18 0.48
CA GLU A 184 -15.87 -2.22 0.66
C GLU A 184 -16.35 -3.63 0.97
N TYR A 185 -15.91 -4.62 0.18
CA TYR A 185 -16.29 -6.01 0.38
C TYR A 185 -15.84 -6.53 1.75
N TYR A 186 -14.58 -6.30 2.14
CA TYR A 186 -14.05 -6.70 3.45
C TYR A 186 -14.76 -6.01 4.61
N LYS A 187 -15.11 -4.74 4.45
CA LYS A 187 -15.89 -4.01 5.46
C LYS A 187 -17.31 -4.59 5.60
N ASN A 188 -17.97 -4.88 4.48
CA ASN A 188 -19.32 -5.44 4.44
C ASN A 188 -19.42 -6.79 5.17
N ILE A 189 -18.42 -7.66 5.03
CA ILE A 189 -18.40 -8.98 5.68
C ILE A 189 -17.75 -8.97 7.08
N GLY A 190 -17.36 -7.80 7.60
CA GLY A 190 -16.72 -7.66 8.90
C GLY A 190 -15.33 -8.33 8.99
N ALA A 191 -14.59 -8.39 7.88
CA ALA A 191 -13.22 -8.88 7.89
C ALA A 191 -12.29 -7.90 8.63
N ASP A 192 -11.46 -8.43 9.53
CA ASP A 192 -10.46 -7.67 10.29
C ASP A 192 -9.19 -7.42 9.47
N VAL A 193 -9.35 -6.78 8.30
CA VAL A 193 -8.27 -6.43 7.39
C VAL A 193 -8.52 -5.06 6.76
N GLN A 194 -7.53 -4.18 6.83
CA GLN A 194 -7.53 -2.88 6.17
C GLN A 194 -6.99 -2.99 4.74
N VAL A 195 -7.50 -2.18 3.81
CA VAL A 195 -6.98 -2.09 2.44
C VAL A 195 -6.58 -0.65 2.17
N ILE A 196 -5.33 -0.43 1.76
CA ILE A 196 -4.73 0.90 1.57
C ILE A 196 -4.18 1.03 0.15
N GLY A 197 -4.55 2.10 -0.55
CA GLY A 197 -4.04 2.42 -1.89
C GLY A 197 -2.81 3.33 -1.85
N VAL A 198 -1.88 3.17 -2.80
CA VAL A 198 -0.76 4.09 -3.03
C VAL A 198 -0.77 4.56 -4.49
N PRO A 199 -0.79 5.89 -4.77
CA PRO A 199 -1.00 6.42 -6.11
C PRO A 199 0.25 6.32 -6.98
N LYS A 200 0.23 5.37 -7.92
CA LYS A 200 1.36 5.02 -8.78
C LYS A 200 0.98 5.07 -10.25
N THR A 201 1.60 5.96 -11.01
CA THR A 201 1.53 5.98 -12.48
C THR A 201 2.56 6.99 -13.01
N ILE A 202 3.24 6.62 -14.09
CA ILE A 202 4.17 7.52 -14.79
C ILE A 202 3.42 8.53 -15.67
N ASP A 203 2.10 8.40 -15.83
CA ASP A 203 1.28 9.22 -16.71
C ASP A 203 0.84 10.54 -16.02
N GLY A 204 0.99 10.64 -14.70
CA GLY A 204 0.64 11.85 -13.93
C GLY A 204 -0.87 12.16 -13.90
N ASP A 205 -1.69 11.14 -14.12
CA ASP A 205 -3.15 11.22 -14.29
C ASP A 205 -3.96 10.84 -13.04
N LEU A 206 -3.38 10.09 -12.10
CA LEU A 206 -3.99 9.79 -10.80
C LEU A 206 -3.74 10.92 -9.79
N LYS A 207 -4.55 11.98 -9.88
CA LYS A 207 -4.44 13.19 -9.05
C LYS A 207 -5.78 13.86 -8.78
N ASN A 208 -5.84 14.65 -7.71
CA ASN A 208 -6.98 15.52 -7.36
C ASN A 208 -6.48 16.63 -6.42
N GLU A 209 -7.38 17.32 -5.73
CA GLU A 209 -7.02 18.41 -4.80
C GLU A 209 -6.18 17.96 -3.58
N TRP A 210 -6.19 16.66 -3.25
CA TRP A 210 -5.42 16.08 -2.13
C TRP A 210 -4.20 15.25 -2.58
N ILE A 211 -4.23 14.73 -3.81
CA ILE A 211 -3.13 13.99 -4.43
C ILE A 211 -2.52 14.89 -5.49
N GLU A 212 -1.45 15.59 -5.14
CA GLU A 212 -0.80 16.58 -6.02
C GLU A 212 -0.16 15.92 -7.25
N THR A 213 0.41 14.73 -7.08
CA THR A 213 1.02 13.96 -8.16
C THR A 213 1.09 12.47 -7.81
N SER A 214 1.12 11.62 -8.83
CA SER A 214 1.42 10.20 -8.68
C SER A 214 2.93 9.96 -8.70
N PHE A 215 3.41 8.98 -7.94
CA PHE A 215 4.84 8.70 -7.95
C PHE A 215 5.29 8.06 -9.27
N GLY A 216 6.50 8.41 -9.70
CA GLY A 216 7.15 7.94 -10.91
C GLY A 216 7.03 8.86 -12.12
N PHE A 217 6.12 9.84 -12.10
CA PHE A 217 5.98 10.85 -13.16
C PHE A 217 7.19 11.80 -13.27
N ASP A 218 7.83 12.11 -12.14
CA ASP A 218 8.95 13.08 -12.06
C ASP A 218 10.25 12.60 -12.73
N THR A 219 10.56 11.30 -12.62
CA THR A 219 11.86 10.72 -13.00
C THR A 219 11.95 10.42 -14.49
#